data_AF-A0A385YWZ6-F1
#
_entry.id   AF-A0A385YWZ6-F1
#
_cell.length_a   1.000
_cell.length_b   1.000
_cell.length_c   1.000
_cell.angle_alpha   90.00
_cell.angle_beta   90.00
_cell.angle_gamma   90.00
#
_symmetry.space_group_name_H-M   'P 1'
#
loop_
_entity.id
_entity.type
_entity.pdbx_description
1 polymer ?
#
loop_
_entity_poly.entity_id
_entity_poly.type
_entity_poly.pdbx_seq_one_letter_code
_entity_poly.pdbx_strand_id
1 'polypeptide(L)'
;MNVDYETIQKIQKLGDDVLIGVAEVAALTGFSILTVRQRKLPGLDPVPGLSRLRWRLGDLRQWMRSGPQVGEIRSQEPLQQKTIRPGGRPTKKSQVEARK
;
A
#
# COMPACT_ATOMS: atom_id res chain seq x y z
N MET A 1 12.01 -24.06 -12.10
CA MET A 1 11.51 -23.13 -11.08
C MET A 1 10.44 -23.87 -10.29
N ASN A 2 10.70 -24.21 -9.02
CA ASN A 2 9.69 -24.87 -8.19
C ASN A 2 8.83 -23.76 -7.58
N VAL A 3 7.55 -23.73 -7.94
CA VAL A 3 6.60 -22.77 -7.38
C VAL A 3 6.14 -23.37 -6.05
N ASP A 4 6.42 -22.69 -4.94
CA ASP A 4 6.10 -23.18 -3.60
C ASP A 4 4.59 -23.05 -3.29
N TYR A 5 3.80 -23.94 -3.90
CA TYR A 5 2.34 -23.94 -3.81
C TYR A 5 1.81 -24.05 -2.38
N GLU A 6 2.52 -24.75 -1.49
CA GLU A 6 2.18 -24.84 -0.06
C GLU A 6 2.20 -23.47 0.64
N THR A 7 3.22 -22.68 0.34
CA THR A 7 3.38 -21.33 0.89
C THR A 7 2.28 -20.42 0.36
N ILE A 8 1.99 -20.51 -0.94
CA ILE A 8 0.91 -19.76 -1.58
C ILE A 8 -0.45 -20.08 -0.94
N GLN A 9 -0.77 -21.36 -0.73
CA GLN A 9 -2.02 -21.77 -0.10
C GLN A 9 -2.15 -21.29 1.36
N LYS A 10 -1.05 -21.31 2.13
CA LYS A 10 -1.04 -20.77 3.49
C LYS A 10 -1.32 -19.28 3.48
N ILE A 11 -0.66 -18.52 2.61
CA ILE A 11 -0.83 -17.07 2.51
C ILE A 11 -2.23 -16.69 2.00
N GLN A 12 -2.83 -17.48 1.12
CA GLN A 12 -4.19 -17.24 0.63
C GLN A 12 -5.24 -17.28 1.75
N LYS A 13 -5.03 -18.14 2.76
CA LYS A 13 -5.89 -18.26 3.95
C LYS A 13 -5.67 -17.15 4.98
N LEU A 14 -4.59 -16.37 4.86
CA LEU A 14 -4.28 -15.27 5.76
C LEU A 14 -5.04 -14.00 5.37
N GLY A 15 -5.41 -13.21 6.39
CA GLY A 15 -6.05 -11.91 6.21
C GLY A 15 -5.10 -10.85 5.67
N ASP A 16 -5.67 -9.74 5.18
CA ASP A 16 -4.93 -8.68 4.47
C ASP A 16 -3.94 -7.90 5.36
N ASP A 17 -4.09 -7.96 6.68
CA ASP A 17 -3.21 -7.28 7.66
C ASP A 17 -1.93 -8.04 7.99
N VAL A 18 -1.72 -9.23 7.41
CA VAL A 18 -0.53 -10.02 7.69
C VAL A 18 0.70 -9.45 6.99
N LEU A 19 1.79 -9.34 7.76
CA LEU A 19 3.11 -8.97 7.26
C LEU A 19 3.85 -10.19 6.73
N ILE A 20 4.06 -10.20 5.42
CA ILE A 20 4.79 -11.24 4.70
C ILE A 20 6.20 -10.75 4.34
N GLY A 21 7.15 -11.68 4.26
CA GLY A 21 8.55 -11.42 3.96
C GLY A 21 8.90 -11.64 2.48
N VAL A 22 10.21 -11.56 2.20
CA VAL A 22 10.78 -11.67 0.85
C VAL A 22 10.45 -13.00 0.18
N ALA A 23 10.46 -14.11 0.93
CA ALA A 23 10.20 -15.45 0.38
C ALA A 23 8.73 -15.61 -0.04
N GLU A 24 7.79 -15.14 0.79
CA GLU A 24 6.37 -15.17 0.45
C GLU A 24 6.04 -14.27 -0.74
N VAL A 25 6.60 -13.05 -0.78
CA VAL A 25 6.42 -12.14 -1.91
C VAL A 25 6.98 -12.74 -3.18
N ALA A 26 8.16 -13.37 -3.14
CA ALA A 26 8.75 -14.06 -4.28
C ALA A 26 7.87 -15.23 -4.77
N ALA A 27 7.34 -16.04 -3.85
CA ALA A 27 6.45 -17.15 -4.18
C ALA A 27 5.14 -16.68 -4.84
N LEU A 28 4.58 -15.56 -4.38
CA LEU A 28 3.32 -15.02 -4.90
C LEU A 28 3.46 -14.26 -6.23
N THR A 29 4.55 -13.52 -6.39
CA THR A 29 4.78 -12.68 -7.58
C THR A 29 5.52 -13.42 -8.70
N GLY A 30 6.18 -14.53 -8.37
CA GLY A 30 7.06 -15.25 -9.29
C GLY A 30 8.40 -14.56 -9.54
N PHE A 31 8.69 -13.44 -8.87
CA PHE A 31 9.99 -12.80 -8.93
C PHE A 31 11.03 -13.59 -8.14
N SER A 32 12.29 -13.50 -8.57
CA SER A 32 13.41 -14.01 -7.77
C SER A 32 13.50 -13.27 -6.43
N ILE A 33 13.85 -14.01 -5.38
CA ILE A 33 14.13 -13.48 -4.03
C ILE A 33 15.12 -12.31 -4.10
N LEU A 34 16.10 -12.37 -5.00
CA LEU A 34 17.07 -11.29 -5.21
C LEU A 34 16.41 -10.00 -5.69
N THR A 35 15.47 -10.10 -6.64
CA THR A 35 14.73 -8.95 -7.19
C THR A 35 13.88 -8.28 -6.10
N VAL A 36 13.20 -9.09 -5.29
CA VAL A 36 12.39 -8.62 -4.16
C VAL A 36 13.30 -7.99 -3.09
N ARG A 37 14.45 -8.59 -2.79
CA ARG A 37 15.43 -8.05 -1.83
C ARG A 37 16.06 -6.73 -2.29
N GLN A 38 16.23 -6.56 -3.60
CA GLN A 38 16.69 -5.32 -4.21
C GLN A 38 15.61 -4.24 -4.32
N ARG A 39 14.38 -4.49 -3.81
CA ARG A 39 13.24 -3.56 -3.89
C ARG A 39 12.93 -3.10 -5.31
N LYS A 40 13.17 -3.96 -6.31
CA LYS A 40 12.87 -3.66 -7.72
C LYS A 40 11.40 -3.91 -8.06
N LEU A 41 10.51 -3.69 -7.09
CA LEU A 41 9.06 -3.81 -7.25
C LEU A 41 8.48 -2.39 -7.31
N PRO A 42 8.25 -1.84 -8.51
CA PRO A 42 7.69 -0.49 -8.63
C PRO A 42 6.29 -0.45 -8.01
N GLY A 43 6.05 0.49 -7.11
CA GLY A 43 4.75 0.69 -6.45
C GLY A 43 4.47 -0.25 -5.27
N LEU A 44 5.44 -1.05 -4.82
CA LEU A 44 5.30 -1.90 -3.63
C LEU A 44 6.38 -1.59 -2.58
N ASP A 45 6.07 -0.66 -1.69
CA ASP A 45 6.99 -0.25 -0.63
C ASP A 45 6.93 -1.21 0.57
N PRO A 46 8.09 -1.66 1.10
CA PRO A 46 8.13 -2.43 2.34
C PRO A 46 7.79 -1.54 3.53
N VAL A 47 7.21 -2.15 4.57
CA VAL A 47 6.90 -1.47 5.82
C VAL A 47 8.20 -0.92 6.43
N PRO A 48 8.32 0.42 6.60
CA PRO A 48 9.51 1.03 7.17
C PRO A 48 9.61 0.70 8.66
N GLY A 49 10.84 0.71 9.20
CA GLY A 49 11.09 0.47 10.62
C GLY A 49 11.32 -0.98 11.03
N LEU A 50 11.34 -1.93 10.08
CA LEU A 50 11.73 -3.32 10.34
C LEU A 50 13.12 -3.64 9.75
N SER A 51 13.95 -4.36 10.51
CA SER A 51 15.28 -4.82 10.07
C SER A 51 15.24 -5.81 8.90
N ARG A 52 14.08 -6.42 8.64
CA ARG A 52 13.84 -7.29 7.48
C ARG A 52 12.72 -6.70 6.63
N LEU A 53 12.88 -6.82 5.31
CA LEU A 53 11.86 -6.37 4.36
C LEU A 53 10.57 -7.16 4.58
N ARG A 54 9.50 -6.43 4.91
CA ARG A 54 8.15 -6.97 5.08
C ARG A 54 7.15 -6.13 4.31
N TRP A 55 6.12 -6.77 3.80
CA TRP A 55 5.02 -6.14 3.08
C TRP A 55 3.69 -6.57 3.69
N ARG A 56 2.67 -5.73 3.60
CA ARG A 56 1.31 -6.15 3.96
C ARG A 56 0.73 -6.96 2.82
N LEU A 57 0.07 -8.06 3.17
CA LEU A 57 -0.56 -8.93 2.18
C LEU A 57 -1.64 -8.19 1.38
N GLY A 58 -2.41 -7.31 2.02
CA GLY A 58 -3.41 -6.48 1.34
C GLY A 58 -2.81 -5.58 0.27
N ASP A 59 -1.69 -4.92 0.57
CA ASP A 59 -0.96 -4.07 -0.39
C ASP A 59 -0.44 -4.92 -1.56
N LEU A 60 0.10 -6.10 -1.29
CA LEU A 60 0.56 -7.02 -2.33
C LEU A 60 -0.60 -7.51 -3.22
N ARG A 61 -1.74 -7.90 -2.63
CA ARG A 61 -2.93 -8.34 -3.38
C ARG A 61 -3.51 -7.23 -4.23
N GLN A 62 -3.51 -6.01 -3.71
CA GLN A 62 -3.96 -4.85 -4.46
C GLN A 62 -2.99 -4.54 -5.61
N TRP A 63 -1.69 -4.60 -5.36
CA TRP A 63 -0.65 -4.45 -6.37
C TRP A 63 -0.77 -5.50 -7.48
N MET A 64 -1.02 -6.77 -7.14
CA MET A 64 -1.24 -7.83 -8.13
C MET A 64 -2.50 -7.59 -8.98
N ARG A 65 -3.55 -6.98 -8.41
CA ARG A 65 -4.78 -6.63 -9.13
C ARG A 65 -4.61 -5.40 -10.02
N SER A 66 -3.87 -4.39 -9.55
CA SER A 66 -3.62 -3.15 -10.30
C SER A 66 -2.52 -3.31 -11.35
N GLY A 67 -1.64 -4.30 -11.19
CA GLY A 67 -0.44 -4.46 -12.00
C GLY A 67 0.74 -3.61 -11.50
N PRO A 68 1.96 -3.82 -12.03
CA PRO A 68 3.12 -3.00 -11.71
C PRO A 68 2.88 -1.56 -12.19
N GLN A 69 2.38 -0.72 -11.30
CA GLN A 69 2.12 0.70 -11.56
C GLN A 69 3.47 1.43 -11.68
N VAL A 70 3.99 1.54 -12.91
CA VAL A 70 5.09 2.44 -13.24
C VAL A 70 4.53 3.87 -13.22
N GLY A 71 4.32 4.45 -12.03
CA GLY A 71 3.98 5.87 -11.94
C GLY A 71 3.11 6.36 -10.79
N GLU A 72 2.60 5.51 -9.91
CA GLU A 72 1.78 6.00 -8.79
C GLU A 72 2.55 5.94 -7.48
N ILE A 73 3.11 7.09 -7.11
CA ILE A 73 3.53 7.42 -5.75
C ILE A 73 2.27 7.31 -4.90
N ARG A 74 2.09 6.17 -4.22
CA ARG A 74 1.10 6.04 -3.16
C ARG A 74 1.57 6.87 -1.99
N SER A 75 1.15 8.13 -1.99
CA SER A 75 1.08 8.93 -0.77
C SER A 75 0.41 8.08 0.30
N GLN A 76 1.18 7.71 1.31
CA GLN A 76 0.65 7.13 2.53
C GLN A 76 -0.25 8.20 3.17
N GLU A 77 -1.56 8.15 2.89
CA GLU A 77 -2.52 8.89 3.69
C GLU A 77 -2.62 8.20 5.06
N PRO A 78 -2.25 8.87 6.17
CA PRO A 78 -2.69 8.41 7.47
C PRO A 78 -4.22 8.54 7.53
N LEU A 79 -4.87 7.47 7.98
CA LEU A 79 -6.29 7.44 8.30
C LEU A 79 -6.66 8.65 9.18
N GLN A 80 -7.40 9.61 8.65
CA GLN A 80 -8.31 10.42 9.47
C GLN A 80 -9.74 10.39 8.93
N GLN A 81 -10.57 9.88 9.81
CA GLN A 81 -12.01 9.64 9.73
C GLN A 81 -12.83 10.81 9.17
N LYS A 82 -13.70 10.46 8.22
CA LYS A 82 -15.16 10.71 8.21
C LYS A 82 -15.65 12.08 8.73
N THR A 83 -16.20 12.92 7.84
CA THR A 83 -17.60 13.41 7.86
C THR A 83 -17.97 14.17 6.57
N ILE A 84 -18.70 13.49 5.67
CA ILE A 84 -19.96 13.88 5.02
C ILE A 84 -20.25 15.40 4.76
N ARG A 85 -20.27 15.73 3.45
CA ARG A 85 -21.21 16.61 2.67
C ARG A 85 -20.86 18.07 2.32
N PRO A 86 -21.39 18.56 1.16
CA PRO A 86 -20.81 19.59 0.31
C PRO A 86 -21.46 20.96 0.50
N GLY A 87 -20.77 22.03 0.14
CA GLY A 87 -21.43 23.33 0.01
C GLY A 87 -20.49 24.53 -0.07
N GLY A 88 -20.42 25.13 -1.26
CA GLY A 88 -20.53 26.59 -1.39
C GLY A 88 -19.28 27.44 -1.12
N ARG A 89 -18.64 27.84 -2.23
CA ARG A 89 -18.03 29.15 -2.52
C ARG A 89 -17.86 30.11 -1.32
N PRO A 90 -16.62 30.37 -0.85
CA PRO A 90 -16.38 31.39 0.16
C PRO A 90 -16.45 32.80 -0.47
N THR A 91 -17.49 33.56 -0.17
CA THR A 91 -17.48 35.03 -0.31
C THR A 91 -17.65 35.66 1.06
N LYS A 92 -16.55 36.05 1.71
CA LYS A 92 -16.57 36.80 2.98
C LYS A 92 -16.11 38.23 2.76
N LYS A 93 -16.98 39.01 2.10
CA LYS A 93 -17.12 40.44 2.32
C LYS A 93 -17.58 40.77 3.76
N SER A 94 -17.90 39.78 4.60
CA SER A 94 -18.41 39.96 5.98
C SER A 94 -17.35 39.96 7.10
N GLN A 95 -16.09 40.32 6.85
CA GLN A 95 -15.08 40.42 7.93
C GLN A 95 -14.59 41.86 8.22
N VAL A 96 -15.07 42.88 7.51
CA VAL A 96 -14.65 44.29 7.70
C VAL A 96 -15.86 45.19 7.98
N GLU A 97 -16.65 44.88 9.01
CA GLU A 97 -17.64 45.85 9.54
C GLU A 97 -17.81 45.76 11.07
N ALA A 98 -17.00 44.94 11.76
CA ALA A 98 -16.97 44.87 13.22
C ALA A 98 -15.88 45.75 13.86
N ARG A 99 -15.38 46.74 13.11
CA ARG A 99 -14.42 47.73 13.64
C ARG A 99 -14.75 49.12 13.11
N LYS A 100 -15.89 49.66 13.51
CA LYS A 100 -16.07 51.10 13.67
C LYS A 100 -17.10 51.38 14.75
#